data_AF-A0A4P5X6I4-F1
#
_entry.id   AF-A0A4P5X6I4-F1
#
_cell.length_a   1.000
_cell.length_b   1.000
_cell.length_c   1.000
_cell.angle_alpha   90.00
_cell.angle_beta   90.00
_cell.angle_gamma   90.00
#
_symmetry.space_group_name_H-M   'P 1'
#
loop_
_entity.id
_entity.type
_entity.pdbx_description
1 polymer ?
#
loop_
_entity_poly.entity_id
_entity_poly.type
_entity_poly.pdbx_seq_one_letter_code
_entity_poly.pdbx_strand_id
1 'polypeptide(L)'
;MRPILPPTGVPVRRLAQTSRSVVVLSGNGLPGYREPFPGANVRMVLSSAASVVSPSRPSIAWLGDTDGLELELARRWVGELAEVVEAADVAAGDDGSRGPAAVILAGRRPGCWDLRRATAVVRRWPLAPLIGLVTSLDDGRRRSGPALPGVEEMTWSDLPGRLAWWFAERDAGRPGSLGMPATARREDRLLDAAAGIRAFAARFAPRPRIAAAATRRIDLEGLADLVGAIAGPVANRTCGRPPLDVAADLVVWDVGPTTNADLTWLRLITAHRPGLPIVVVESFPRGDTALAALRAGAAAVLGRPLSAEALAGTLLRLG
;
A
#
# COMPACT_ATOMS: atom_id res chain seq x y z
N MET A 1 -48.74 14.47 -24.27
CA MET A 1 -49.33 15.50 -23.37
C MET A 1 -48.79 15.27 -21.96
N ARG A 2 -48.23 16.33 -21.35
CA ARG A 2 -47.66 16.48 -19.99
C ARG A 2 -47.51 15.22 -19.11
N PRO A 3 -46.30 14.85 -18.65
CA PRO A 3 -46.14 13.89 -17.57
C PRO A 3 -46.36 14.55 -16.20
N ILE A 4 -47.12 13.84 -15.39
CA ILE A 4 -47.59 14.15 -14.04
C ILE A 4 -46.50 13.78 -13.03
N LEU A 5 -46.13 14.71 -12.15
CA LEU A 5 -45.29 14.47 -10.96
C LEU A 5 -46.08 13.74 -9.87
N PRO A 6 -45.50 12.75 -9.16
CA PRO A 6 -45.97 12.32 -7.85
C PRO A 6 -45.13 12.89 -6.70
N PRO A 7 -45.65 12.87 -5.45
CA PRO A 7 -45.39 13.87 -4.44
C PRO A 7 -44.28 13.54 -3.43
N THR A 8 -43.91 14.60 -2.72
CA THR A 8 -42.96 14.80 -1.63
C THR A 8 -43.05 13.82 -0.45
N GLY A 9 -41.86 13.31 -0.10
CA GLY A 9 -41.31 12.99 1.23
C GLY A 9 -42.23 12.83 2.45
N VAL A 10 -42.20 11.62 3.02
CA VAL A 10 -42.44 11.35 4.45
C VAL A 10 -41.10 10.90 5.06
N PRO A 11 -40.65 11.45 6.21
CA PRO A 11 -39.36 11.12 6.78
C PRO A 11 -39.40 9.77 7.50
N VAL A 12 -38.61 8.80 7.04
CA VAL A 12 -38.36 7.54 7.78
C VAL A 12 -37.34 7.83 8.89
N ARG A 13 -37.82 8.08 10.10
CA ARG A 13 -37.02 7.98 11.33
C ARG A 13 -36.52 6.54 11.46
N ARG A 14 -35.20 6.31 11.31
CA ARG A 14 -34.57 5.06 11.78
C ARG A 14 -34.65 5.03 13.31
N LEU A 15 -35.47 4.14 13.83
CA LEU A 15 -35.45 3.74 15.24
C LEU A 15 -34.13 3.03 15.52
N ALA A 16 -33.32 3.60 16.42
CA ALA A 16 -32.17 2.92 16.98
C ALA A 16 -32.64 1.77 17.88
N GLN A 17 -32.50 0.53 17.40
CA GLN A 17 -32.63 -0.65 18.25
C GLN A 17 -31.40 -0.74 19.16
N THR A 18 -31.59 -0.41 20.44
CA THR A 18 -30.63 -0.71 21.50
C THR A 18 -31.11 -1.96 22.23
N SER A 19 -30.62 -3.14 21.83
CA SER A 19 -30.78 -4.37 22.61
C SER A 19 -29.84 -4.29 23.81
N ARG A 20 -30.39 -4.09 25.02
CA ARG A 20 -29.65 -4.23 26.28
C ARG A 20 -29.81 -5.65 26.79
N SER A 21 -28.75 -6.44 26.78
CA SER A 21 -28.66 -7.69 27.53
C SER A 21 -28.00 -7.41 28.88
N VAL A 22 -28.66 -7.76 29.98
CA VAL A 22 -28.11 -7.66 31.34
C VAL A 22 -27.54 -9.03 31.72
N VAL A 23 -26.22 -9.12 31.89
CA VAL A 23 -25.58 -10.32 32.45
C VAL A 23 -25.26 -10.03 33.92
N VAL A 24 -25.83 -10.83 34.83
CA VAL A 24 -25.51 -10.79 36.26
C VAL A 24 -24.41 -11.83 36.51
N LEU A 25 -23.21 -11.38 36.87
CA LEU A 25 -22.14 -12.28 37.32
C LEU A 25 -22.16 -12.37 38.85
N SER A 26 -22.53 -13.53 39.38
CA SER A 26 -22.28 -13.90 40.78
C SER A 26 -20.84 -14.37 40.89
N GLY A 27 -20.00 -13.61 41.60
CA GLY A 27 -18.61 -13.98 41.84
C GLY A 27 -18.51 -15.08 42.91
N ASN A 28 -17.92 -16.23 42.56
CA ASN A 28 -17.34 -17.13 43.55
C ASN A 28 -15.96 -16.57 43.92
N GLY A 29 -15.79 -16.19 45.18
CA GLY A 29 -14.55 -15.63 45.71
C GLY A 29 -13.37 -16.60 45.60
N LEU A 30 -12.20 -16.04 45.29
CA LEU A 30 -10.91 -16.74 45.43
C LEU A 30 -10.62 -17.00 46.93
N PRO A 31 -9.99 -18.12 47.28
CA PRO A 31 -9.74 -18.50 48.67
C PRO A 31 -8.59 -17.66 49.23
N GLY A 32 -8.83 -16.91 50.32
CA GLY A 32 -7.74 -16.26 51.05
C GLY A 32 -8.05 -14.97 51.82
N TYR A 33 -9.26 -14.43 51.78
CA TYR A 33 -9.62 -13.25 52.58
C TYR A 33 -10.90 -13.50 53.39
N ARG A 34 -10.77 -13.38 54.73
CA ARG A 34 -11.87 -13.45 55.69
C ARG A 34 -12.37 -12.04 56.02
N GLU A 35 -13.69 -11.91 55.96
CA GLU A 35 -14.59 -10.91 56.57
C GLU A 35 -14.96 -9.61 55.83
N PRO A 36 -16.22 -9.12 56.02
CA PRO A 36 -17.02 -8.50 54.96
C PRO A 36 -17.23 -7.00 55.16
N PHE A 37 -17.13 -6.21 54.08
CA PHE A 37 -17.64 -4.84 54.07
C PHE A 37 -19.09 -4.81 53.55
N PRO A 38 -20.01 -4.15 54.27
CA PRO A 38 -21.41 -4.04 53.87
C PRO A 38 -21.63 -2.89 52.88
N GLY A 39 -22.41 -3.15 51.83
CA GLY A 39 -23.21 -2.13 51.16
C GLY A 39 -22.48 -1.17 50.22
N ALA A 40 -22.09 -1.64 49.03
CA ALA A 40 -22.02 -0.79 47.84
C ALA A 40 -22.24 -1.63 46.58
N ASN A 41 -23.47 -1.62 46.07
CA ASN A 41 -23.77 -2.13 44.72
C ASN A 41 -23.12 -1.19 43.70
N VAL A 42 -21.83 -1.40 43.39
CA VAL A 42 -21.16 -0.70 42.29
C VAL A 42 -21.64 -1.34 40.99
N ARG A 43 -22.60 -0.68 40.34
CA ARG A 43 -23.14 -1.05 39.04
C ARG A 43 -22.14 -0.62 37.95
N MET A 44 -21.12 -1.43 37.70
CA MET A 44 -20.18 -1.18 36.60
C MET A 44 -20.84 -1.55 35.27
N VAL A 45 -21.36 -0.57 34.55
CA VAL A 45 -21.92 -0.75 33.20
C VAL A 45 -20.73 -0.79 32.22
N LEU A 46 -20.21 -2.00 31.97
CA LEU A 46 -19.27 -2.22 30.87
C LEU A 46 -20.07 -2.18 29.56
N SER A 47 -20.02 -1.05 28.86
CA SER A 47 -20.53 -0.89 27.50
C SER A 47 -19.64 -1.68 26.53
N SER A 48 -19.84 -2.99 26.44
CA SER A 48 -19.33 -3.78 25.32
C SER A 48 -20.27 -3.64 24.14
N ALA A 49 -20.05 -2.59 23.37
CA ALA A 49 -20.46 -2.53 21.97
C ALA A 49 -19.18 -2.47 21.15
N ALA A 50 -18.49 -3.60 21.04
CA ALA A 50 -17.60 -3.81 19.90
C ALA A 50 -18.51 -3.91 18.67
N SER A 51 -18.93 -2.75 18.15
CA SER A 51 -19.31 -2.64 16.75
C SER A 51 -18.13 -3.19 15.99
N VAL A 52 -18.32 -4.31 15.29
CA VAL A 52 -17.41 -4.73 14.23
C VAL A 52 -17.56 -3.65 13.15
N VAL A 53 -16.87 -2.53 13.37
CA VAL A 53 -16.65 -1.51 12.36
C VAL A 53 -15.78 -2.24 11.34
N SER A 54 -16.37 -2.65 10.22
CA SER A 54 -15.59 -3.01 9.05
C SER A 54 -14.54 -1.93 8.87
N PRO A 55 -13.23 -2.26 8.82
CA PRO A 55 -12.21 -1.24 8.80
C PRO A 55 -12.51 -0.31 7.63
N SER A 56 -12.83 0.95 7.96
CA SER A 56 -13.02 1.98 6.95
C SER A 56 -11.74 2.04 6.15
N ARG A 57 -11.85 1.96 4.83
CA ARG A 57 -10.70 2.02 3.94
C ARG A 57 -9.84 3.25 4.30
N PRO A 58 -8.52 3.12 4.44
CA PRO A 58 -7.69 4.25 4.84
C PRO A 58 -7.82 5.38 3.83
N SER A 59 -7.90 6.61 4.30
CA SER A 59 -7.89 7.79 3.42
C SER A 59 -6.45 8.26 3.18
N ILE A 60 -6.14 8.64 1.94
CA ILE A 60 -4.87 9.26 1.55
C ILE A 60 -5.19 10.63 0.98
N ALA A 61 -4.53 11.66 1.50
CA ALA A 61 -4.60 12.99 0.92
C ALA A 61 -3.62 13.09 -0.25
N TRP A 62 -4.12 13.44 -1.44
CA TRP A 62 -3.30 13.69 -2.63
C TRP A 62 -3.21 15.20 -2.87
N LEU A 63 -1.99 15.73 -2.76
CA LEU A 63 -1.71 17.14 -2.97
C LEU A 63 -0.78 17.33 -4.17
N GLY A 64 -1.06 18.34 -4.98
CA GLY A 64 -0.22 18.70 -6.13
C GLY A 64 -0.79 18.18 -7.45
N ASP A 65 0.11 17.88 -8.39
CA ASP A 65 -0.26 17.53 -9.76
C ASP A 65 -0.99 16.17 -9.82
N THR A 66 -1.90 16.01 -10.78
CA THR A 66 -2.62 14.75 -11.04
C THR A 66 -2.51 14.28 -12.48
N ASP A 67 -1.95 15.12 -13.35
CA ASP A 67 -1.90 14.94 -14.78
C ASP A 67 -0.61 14.26 -15.26
N GLY A 68 -0.71 13.51 -16.34
CA GLY A 68 0.39 12.78 -16.93
C GLY A 68 0.39 11.31 -16.50
N LEU A 69 0.79 10.44 -17.44
CA LEU A 69 0.60 8.99 -17.36
C LEU A 69 1.08 8.37 -16.05
N GLU A 70 2.22 8.80 -15.52
CA GLU A 70 2.81 8.23 -14.29
C GLU A 70 2.00 8.57 -13.04
N LEU A 71 1.56 9.83 -12.93
CA LEU A 71 0.72 10.28 -11.82
C LEU A 71 -0.69 9.71 -11.93
N GLU A 72 -1.25 9.62 -13.15
CA GLU A 72 -2.54 8.99 -13.40
C GLU A 72 -2.53 7.51 -13.03
N LEU A 73 -1.48 6.77 -13.42
CA LEU A 73 -1.28 5.36 -13.05
C LEU A 73 -1.14 5.21 -11.53
N ALA A 74 -0.26 5.99 -10.91
CA ALA A 74 -0.06 5.96 -9.46
C ALA A 74 -1.35 6.28 -8.71
N ARG A 75 -2.04 7.36 -9.05
CA ARG A 75 -3.31 7.76 -8.43
C ARG A 75 -4.38 6.68 -8.57
N ARG A 76 -4.51 6.08 -9.76
CA ARG A 76 -5.45 4.97 -9.97
C ARG A 76 -5.14 3.79 -9.03
N TRP A 77 -3.88 3.37 -8.95
CA TRP A 77 -3.48 2.26 -8.10
C TRP A 77 -3.57 2.56 -6.60
N VAL A 78 -3.35 3.80 -6.19
CA VAL A 78 -3.62 4.23 -4.81
C VAL A 78 -5.13 4.15 -4.53
N GLY A 79 -5.97 4.55 -5.49
CA GLY A 79 -7.43 4.42 -5.41
C GLY A 79 -7.95 2.97 -5.35
N GLU A 80 -7.12 1.98 -5.69
CA GLU A 80 -7.38 0.54 -5.48
C GLU A 80 -7.04 0.08 -4.05
N LEU A 81 -6.26 0.86 -3.29
CA LEU A 81 -5.88 0.55 -1.91
C LEU A 81 -6.60 1.41 -0.86
N ALA A 82 -6.83 2.69 -1.18
CA ALA A 82 -7.25 3.72 -0.26
C ALA A 82 -8.35 4.60 -0.87
N GLU A 83 -9.06 5.34 -0.03
CA GLU A 83 -9.85 6.48 -0.47
C GLU A 83 -8.91 7.67 -0.75
N VAL A 84 -8.90 8.18 -1.98
CA VAL A 84 -8.04 9.31 -2.36
C VAL A 84 -8.83 10.61 -2.24
N VAL A 85 -8.37 11.52 -1.39
CA VAL A 85 -8.98 12.84 -1.14
C VAL A 85 -8.06 13.91 -1.73
N GLU A 86 -8.57 14.75 -2.62
CA GLU A 86 -7.77 15.76 -3.34
C GLU A 86 -7.76 17.13 -2.65
N ALA A 87 -6.72 17.91 -2.91
CA ALA A 87 -6.45 19.20 -2.26
C ALA A 87 -7.61 20.21 -2.26
N ALA A 88 -8.48 20.20 -3.28
CA ALA A 88 -9.66 21.08 -3.31
C ALA A 88 -10.67 20.74 -2.20
N ASP A 89 -10.81 19.46 -1.86
CA ASP A 89 -11.69 18.96 -0.81
C ASP A 89 -11.06 19.10 0.59
N VAL A 90 -9.72 19.06 0.64
CA VAL A 90 -8.93 19.20 1.88
C VAL A 90 -9.05 20.60 2.50
N ALA A 91 -9.23 21.64 1.67
CA ALA A 91 -9.47 23.01 2.15
C ALA A 91 -10.90 23.21 2.71
N ALA A 92 -11.84 22.32 2.38
CA ALA A 92 -13.25 22.46 2.69
C ALA A 92 -13.71 21.66 3.93
N GLY A 93 -12.95 20.64 4.35
CA GLY A 93 -13.32 19.78 5.49
C GLY A 93 -12.47 20.03 6.74
N ASP A 94 -13.01 20.78 7.70
CA ASP A 94 -12.47 20.88 9.06
C ASP A 94 -13.50 20.40 10.09
N ASP A 95 -14.06 19.22 9.88
CA ASP A 95 -15.11 18.65 10.75
C ASP A 95 -14.54 17.79 11.91
N GLY A 96 -13.27 17.95 12.26
CA GLY A 96 -12.65 17.19 13.37
C GLY A 96 -12.55 15.68 13.12
N SER A 97 -12.72 15.23 11.87
CA SER A 97 -12.53 13.83 11.46
C SER A 97 -11.06 13.40 11.58
N ARG A 98 -10.83 12.10 11.84
CA ARG A 98 -9.50 11.46 11.76
C ARG A 98 -8.77 11.95 10.51
N GLY A 99 -7.57 12.53 10.68
CA GLY A 99 -6.71 12.94 9.56
C GLY A 99 -6.37 11.77 8.63
N PRO A 100 -5.84 12.05 7.43
CA PRO A 100 -5.52 11.01 6.46
C PRO A 100 -4.49 10.03 7.02
N ALA A 101 -4.55 8.79 6.56
CA ALA A 101 -3.56 7.79 6.89
C ALA A 101 -2.16 8.24 6.43
N ALA A 102 -2.04 8.80 5.23
CA ALA A 102 -0.82 9.39 4.68
C ALA A 102 -1.13 10.56 3.75
N VAL A 103 -0.12 11.39 3.47
CA VAL A 103 -0.21 12.51 2.52
C VAL A 103 0.78 12.30 1.40
N ILE A 104 0.31 12.31 0.16
CA ILE A 104 1.13 12.28 -1.04
C ILE A 104 1.34 13.71 -1.54
N LEU A 105 2.60 14.08 -1.69
CA LEU A 105 3.07 15.31 -2.32
C LEU A 105 3.48 14.97 -3.75
N ALA A 106 2.53 15.09 -4.69
CA ALA A 106 2.75 14.80 -6.10
C ALA A 106 3.30 16.02 -6.83
N GLY A 107 4.33 15.81 -7.65
CA GLY A 107 4.87 16.81 -8.56
C GLY A 107 5.28 16.15 -9.85
N ARG A 108 5.12 16.85 -10.98
CA ARG A 108 5.61 16.39 -12.29
C ARG A 108 7.04 16.80 -12.59
N ARG A 109 7.59 17.74 -11.82
CA ARG A 109 8.89 18.38 -12.10
C ARG A 109 9.62 18.77 -10.81
N PRO A 110 10.96 18.90 -10.89
CA PRO A 110 11.74 19.22 -9.72
C PRO A 110 11.34 20.59 -9.19
N GLY A 111 11.22 20.71 -7.87
CA GLY A 111 10.89 21.98 -7.21
C GLY A 111 9.39 22.30 -7.11
N CYS A 112 8.46 21.41 -7.50
CA CYS A 112 7.02 21.63 -7.24
C CYS A 112 6.70 21.80 -5.73
N TRP A 113 7.51 21.19 -4.88
CA TRP A 113 7.41 21.26 -3.43
C TRP A 113 8.65 21.89 -2.79
N ASP A 114 8.39 22.82 -1.87
CA ASP A 114 9.38 23.45 -1.01
C ASP A 114 9.09 23.14 0.47
N LEU A 115 10.05 23.46 1.34
CA LEU A 115 9.94 23.20 2.77
C LEU A 115 8.78 23.98 3.41
N ARG A 116 8.47 25.19 2.93
CA ARG A 116 7.39 26.02 3.47
C ARG A 116 6.03 25.35 3.25
N ARG A 117 5.78 24.85 2.05
CA ARG A 117 4.56 24.11 1.69
C ARG A 117 4.47 22.79 2.45
N ALA A 118 5.55 22.01 2.51
CA ALA A 118 5.59 20.77 3.29
C ALA A 118 5.31 21.03 4.79
N THR A 119 5.87 22.09 5.37
CA THR A 119 5.63 22.48 6.76
C THR A 119 4.17 22.84 7.01
N ALA A 120 3.50 23.51 6.06
CA ALA A 120 2.08 23.81 6.18
C ALA A 120 1.23 22.54 6.22
N VAL A 121 1.58 21.52 5.42
CA VAL A 121 0.92 20.21 5.42
C VAL A 121 1.12 19.48 6.75
N VAL A 122 2.35 19.44 7.28
CA VAL A 122 2.63 18.83 8.59
C VAL A 122 1.86 19.53 9.72
N ARG A 123 1.74 20.86 9.68
CA ARG A 123 0.94 21.59 10.67
C ARG A 123 -0.55 21.24 10.61
N ARG A 124 -1.07 20.93 9.43
CA ARG A 124 -2.46 20.48 9.24
C ARG A 124 -2.65 19.05 9.74
N TRP A 125 -1.72 18.14 9.43
CA TRP A 125 -1.78 16.73 9.79
C TRP A 125 -0.47 16.24 10.40
N PRO A 126 -0.21 16.52 11.69
CA PRO A 126 1.09 16.27 12.31
C PRO A 126 1.42 14.78 12.48
N LEU A 127 0.40 13.90 12.41
CA LEU A 127 0.55 12.46 12.56
C LEU A 127 0.53 11.70 11.22
N ALA A 128 0.26 12.38 10.11
CA ALA A 128 0.22 11.75 8.80
C ALA A 128 1.63 11.77 8.19
N PRO A 129 2.22 10.62 7.82
CA PRO A 129 3.48 10.60 7.09
C PRO A 129 3.33 11.29 5.73
N LEU A 130 4.36 12.05 5.36
CA LEU A 130 4.46 12.73 4.07
C LEU A 130 5.30 11.89 3.11
N ILE A 131 4.73 11.62 1.94
CA ILE A 131 5.34 10.86 0.85
C ILE A 131 5.54 11.81 -0.33
N GLY A 132 6.79 12.05 -0.72
CA GLY A 132 7.11 12.74 -1.97
C GLY A 132 7.04 11.77 -3.13
N LEU A 133 6.10 11.98 -4.05
CA LEU A 133 5.95 11.12 -5.23
C LEU A 133 6.85 11.62 -6.37
N VAL A 134 7.75 10.76 -6.82
CA VAL A 134 8.78 11.06 -7.82
C VAL A 134 8.39 10.43 -9.16
N THR A 135 8.23 11.27 -10.18
CA THR A 135 8.06 10.88 -11.59
C THR A 135 9.41 10.64 -12.26
N SER A 136 9.43 10.06 -13.46
CA SER A 136 10.66 9.84 -14.24
C SER A 136 11.39 11.13 -14.60
N LEU A 137 10.67 12.26 -14.72
CA LEU A 137 11.26 13.59 -14.93
C LEU A 137 11.89 14.15 -13.64
N ASP A 138 11.44 13.68 -12.48
CA ASP A 138 11.97 14.05 -11.18
C ASP A 138 13.12 13.17 -10.69
N ASP A 139 13.33 12.00 -11.29
CA ASP A 139 14.34 11.03 -10.83
C ASP A 139 15.77 11.61 -10.89
N GLY A 140 16.03 12.55 -11.81
CA GLY A 140 17.29 13.30 -11.86
C GLY A 140 17.58 14.06 -10.57
N ARG A 141 16.54 14.54 -9.85
CA ARG A 141 16.67 15.24 -8.57
C ARG A 141 17.10 14.31 -7.45
N ARG A 142 16.69 13.04 -7.43
CA ARG A 142 17.16 12.08 -6.41
C ARG A 142 18.68 11.92 -6.40
N ARG A 143 19.34 12.23 -7.52
CA ARG A 143 20.80 12.10 -7.69
C ARG A 143 21.57 13.37 -7.35
N SER A 144 20.98 14.56 -7.44
CA SER A 144 21.73 15.83 -7.34
C SER A 144 20.98 17.01 -6.72
N GLY A 145 19.68 16.89 -6.45
CA GLY A 145 18.87 17.96 -5.87
C GLY A 145 18.65 17.79 -4.37
N PRO A 146 18.29 18.87 -3.65
CA PRO A 146 17.99 18.78 -2.22
C PRO A 146 16.68 18.02 -2.02
N ALA A 147 16.74 16.93 -1.24
CA ALA A 147 15.54 16.23 -0.76
C ALA A 147 14.78 17.10 0.25
N LEU A 148 13.47 16.92 0.37
CA LEU A 148 12.68 17.58 1.42
C LEU A 148 12.93 16.89 2.77
N PRO A 149 13.46 17.59 3.79
CA PRO A 149 13.72 16.99 5.09
C PRO A 149 12.45 16.38 5.70
N GLY A 150 12.54 15.15 6.19
CA GLY A 150 11.43 14.45 6.84
C GLY A 150 10.33 13.96 5.90
N VAL A 151 10.49 14.12 4.58
CA VAL A 151 9.56 13.59 3.57
C VAL A 151 10.21 12.38 2.90
N GLU A 152 9.47 11.27 2.83
CA GLU A 152 9.96 10.07 2.20
C GLU A 152 9.71 10.08 0.70
N GLU A 153 10.77 10.04 -0.11
CA GLU A 153 10.65 10.04 -1.57
C GLU A 153 10.45 8.63 -2.12
N MET A 154 9.36 8.41 -2.86
CA MET A 154 9.02 7.16 -3.53
C MET A 154 8.86 7.36 -5.04
N THR A 155 9.33 6.40 -5.82
CA THR A 155 9.02 6.36 -7.25
C THR A 155 7.54 6.02 -7.44
N TRP A 156 6.94 6.56 -8.49
CA TRP A 156 5.54 6.31 -8.82
C TRP A 156 5.22 4.81 -9.04
N SER A 157 6.18 4.05 -9.56
CA SER A 157 6.02 2.60 -9.80
C SER A 157 6.07 1.77 -8.52
N ASP A 158 6.81 2.20 -7.51
CA ASP A 158 6.96 1.46 -6.25
C ASP A 158 5.83 1.79 -5.26
N LEU A 159 5.27 2.99 -5.36
CA LEU A 159 4.23 3.50 -4.45
C LEU A 159 3.11 2.49 -4.14
N PRO A 160 2.44 1.84 -5.12
CA PRO A 160 1.35 0.91 -4.80
C PRO A 160 1.80 -0.29 -3.97
N GLY A 161 2.97 -0.85 -4.27
CA GLY A 161 3.55 -1.94 -3.49
C GLY A 161 3.88 -1.47 -2.07
N ARG A 162 4.56 -0.33 -1.93
CA ARG A 162 4.95 0.18 -0.61
C ARG A 162 3.77 0.53 0.28
N LEU A 163 2.70 1.11 -0.29
CA LEU A 163 1.48 1.39 0.47
C LEU A 163 0.74 0.11 0.87
N ALA A 164 0.63 -0.88 -0.03
CA ALA A 164 -0.01 -2.15 0.30
C ALA A 164 0.72 -2.88 1.43
N TRP A 165 2.06 -2.89 1.37
CA TRP A 165 2.91 -3.41 2.44
C TRP A 165 2.67 -2.68 3.76
N TRP A 166 2.72 -1.36 3.73
CA TRP A 166 2.55 -0.56 4.94
C TRP A 166 1.16 -0.70 5.56
N PHE A 167 0.10 -0.77 4.76
CA PHE A 167 -1.24 -1.05 5.28
C PHE A 167 -1.32 -2.42 5.94
N ALA A 168 -0.71 -3.46 5.35
CA ALA A 168 -0.63 -4.78 5.98
C ALA A 168 0.14 -4.76 7.32
N GLU A 169 1.21 -3.98 7.41
CA GLU A 169 1.94 -3.76 8.67
C GLU A 169 1.06 -3.06 9.73
N ARG A 170 0.35 -2.00 9.32
CA ARG A 170 -0.58 -1.27 10.20
C ARG A 170 -1.72 -2.15 10.71
N ASP A 171 -2.31 -2.96 9.84
CA ASP A 171 -3.37 -3.89 10.20
C ASP A 171 -2.86 -4.98 11.15
N ALA A 172 -1.56 -5.32 11.07
CA ALA A 172 -0.87 -6.18 12.01
C ALA A 172 -0.44 -5.48 13.31
N GLY A 173 -0.84 -4.21 13.52
CA GLY A 173 -0.50 -3.42 14.71
C GLY A 173 0.94 -2.92 14.73
N ARG A 174 1.66 -2.96 13.60
CA ARG A 174 3.03 -2.46 13.48
C ARG A 174 3.03 -1.09 12.79
N PRO A 175 3.92 -0.16 13.20
CA PRO A 175 4.01 1.15 12.56
C PRO A 175 4.50 1.05 11.10
N GLY A 176 5.36 0.07 10.79
CA GLY A 176 6.06 -0.07 9.51
C GLY A 176 6.99 1.11 9.20
N SER A 177 7.66 1.05 8.05
CA SER A 177 8.66 2.06 7.63
C SER A 177 8.09 3.48 7.54
N LEU A 178 6.84 3.63 7.10
CA LEU A 178 6.15 4.93 7.03
C LEU A 178 5.58 5.40 8.37
N GLY A 179 5.54 4.53 9.39
CA GLY A 179 5.19 4.92 10.77
C GLY A 179 6.40 5.34 11.59
N MET A 180 7.62 5.25 11.04
CA MET A 180 8.84 5.68 11.73
C MET A 180 8.91 7.21 11.84
N PRO A 181 9.64 7.75 12.85
CA PRO A 181 9.82 9.18 12.99
C PRO A 181 10.42 9.82 11.73
N ALA A 182 10.08 11.08 11.44
CA ALA A 182 10.65 11.82 10.31
C ALA A 182 12.19 11.93 10.38
N THR A 183 12.77 11.80 11.56
CA THR A 183 14.22 11.78 11.82
C THR A 183 14.89 10.43 11.57
N ALA A 184 14.11 9.36 11.37
CA ALA A 184 14.65 8.05 11.01
C ALA A 184 15.45 8.16 9.71
N ARG A 185 16.58 7.48 9.64
CA ARG A 185 17.40 7.45 8.42
C ARG A 185 16.87 6.43 7.45
N ARG A 186 17.43 6.41 6.24
CA ARG A 186 17.07 5.41 5.22
C ARG A 186 17.45 4.00 5.68
N GLU A 187 18.58 3.88 6.36
CA GLU A 187 19.11 2.61 6.86
C GLU A 187 18.22 2.04 7.96
N ASP A 188 17.71 2.90 8.87
CA ASP A 188 16.78 2.50 9.93
C ASP A 188 15.48 1.93 9.34
N ARG A 189 14.92 2.61 8.33
CA ARG A 189 13.73 2.14 7.59
C ARG A 189 13.98 0.80 6.88
N LEU A 190 15.18 0.62 6.30
CA LEU A 190 15.54 -0.63 5.63
C LEU A 190 15.65 -1.80 6.61
N LEU A 191 16.22 -1.57 7.81
CA LEU A 191 16.31 -2.58 8.85
C LEU A 191 14.93 -2.96 9.40
N ASP A 192 14.06 -1.97 9.64
CA ASP A 192 12.68 -2.19 10.08
C ASP A 192 11.88 -2.98 9.03
N ALA A 193 11.94 -2.56 7.76
CA ALA A 193 11.31 -3.26 6.65
C ALA A 193 11.78 -4.73 6.54
N ALA A 194 13.09 -4.98 6.65
CA ALA A 194 13.62 -6.34 6.61
C ALA A 194 13.16 -7.20 7.79
N ALA A 195 12.96 -6.61 8.98
CA ALA A 195 12.38 -7.32 10.12
C ALA A 195 10.90 -7.66 9.87
N GLY A 196 10.11 -6.69 9.39
CA GLY A 196 8.70 -6.89 9.03
C GLY A 196 8.51 -7.95 7.96
N ILE A 197 9.30 -7.91 6.88
CA ILE A 197 9.27 -8.89 5.79
C ILE A 197 9.57 -10.31 6.28
N ARG A 198 10.55 -10.49 7.16
CA ARG A 198 10.84 -11.81 7.74
C ARG A 198 9.68 -12.34 8.59
N ALA A 199 9.07 -11.46 9.40
CA ALA A 199 7.89 -11.82 10.19
C ALA A 199 6.69 -12.16 9.31
N PHE A 200 6.53 -11.46 8.19
CA PHE A 200 5.49 -11.70 7.20
C PHE A 200 5.68 -13.01 6.43
N ALA A 201 6.89 -13.29 5.96
CA ALA A 201 7.20 -14.53 5.23
C ALA A 201 6.82 -15.77 6.03
N ALA A 202 6.89 -15.70 7.37
CA ALA A 202 6.47 -16.77 8.27
C ALA A 202 4.94 -17.01 8.30
N ARG A 203 4.11 -16.04 7.90
CA ARG A 203 2.64 -16.09 7.98
C ARG A 203 1.96 -16.65 6.73
N PHE A 204 2.62 -16.60 5.58
CA PHE A 204 2.06 -17.09 4.32
C PHE A 204 2.29 -18.59 4.19
N ALA A 205 1.29 -19.38 4.55
CA ALA A 205 1.22 -20.81 4.27
C ALA A 205 -0.20 -21.16 3.77
N PRO A 206 -0.35 -21.85 2.62
CA PRO A 206 0.71 -22.27 1.69
C PRO A 206 1.32 -21.09 0.91
N ARG A 207 2.61 -21.19 0.56
CA ARG A 207 3.34 -20.16 -0.20
C ARG A 207 3.09 -20.33 -1.70
N PRO A 208 2.86 -19.23 -2.46
CA PRO A 208 2.76 -19.32 -3.92
C PRO A 208 4.11 -19.74 -4.52
N ARG A 209 4.07 -20.54 -5.58
CA ARG A 209 5.28 -20.91 -6.33
C ARG A 209 5.67 -19.75 -7.23
N ILE A 210 6.73 -19.03 -6.87
CA ILE A 210 7.20 -17.89 -7.65
C ILE A 210 8.33 -18.33 -8.57
N ALA A 211 8.27 -17.95 -9.85
CA ALA A 211 9.39 -18.03 -10.77
C ALA A 211 10.08 -16.66 -10.88
N ALA A 212 11.41 -16.68 -10.98
CA ALA A 212 12.22 -15.50 -11.24
C ALA A 212 12.89 -15.64 -12.62
N ALA A 213 12.79 -14.60 -13.43
CA ALA A 213 13.52 -14.49 -14.68
C ALA A 213 14.28 -13.17 -14.74
N ALA A 214 15.47 -13.16 -15.33
CA ALA A 214 16.18 -11.91 -15.58
C ALA A 214 17.11 -12.00 -16.78
N THR A 215 17.27 -10.89 -17.52
CA THR A 215 18.10 -10.83 -18.73
C THR A 215 19.56 -11.23 -18.47
N ARG A 216 20.12 -10.89 -17.30
CA ARG A 216 21.51 -11.21 -16.92
C ARG A 216 21.53 -12.13 -15.71
N ARG A 217 22.54 -13.01 -15.65
CA ARG A 217 22.71 -13.97 -14.54
C ARG A 217 22.83 -13.28 -13.17
N ILE A 218 23.63 -12.21 -13.08
CA ILE A 218 23.81 -11.45 -11.85
C ILE A 218 22.49 -10.85 -11.32
N ASP A 219 21.63 -10.37 -12.23
CA ASP A 219 20.33 -9.81 -11.87
C ASP A 219 19.38 -10.93 -11.41
N LEU A 220 19.43 -12.11 -12.08
CA LEU A 220 18.61 -13.27 -11.70
C LEU A 220 18.93 -13.75 -10.29
N GLU A 221 20.22 -13.81 -9.93
CA GLU A 221 20.66 -14.23 -8.60
C GLU A 221 20.15 -13.24 -7.54
N GLY A 222 20.41 -11.94 -7.72
CA GLY A 222 19.93 -10.91 -6.79
C GLY A 222 18.40 -10.88 -6.68
N LEU A 223 17.68 -11.03 -7.79
CA LEU A 223 16.23 -11.10 -7.81
C LEU A 223 15.72 -12.35 -7.07
N ALA A 224 16.32 -13.51 -7.33
CA ALA A 224 15.89 -14.76 -6.71
C ALA A 224 16.16 -14.77 -5.21
N ASP A 225 17.24 -14.15 -4.74
CA ASP A 225 17.54 -14.00 -3.32
C ASP A 225 16.57 -13.01 -2.64
N LEU A 226 16.24 -11.90 -3.30
CA LEU A 226 15.25 -10.96 -2.81
C LEU A 226 13.84 -11.58 -2.70
N VAL A 227 13.39 -12.28 -3.75
CA VAL A 227 12.14 -13.05 -3.72
C VAL A 227 12.21 -14.13 -2.64
N GLY A 228 13.35 -14.82 -2.55
CA GLY A 228 13.70 -15.79 -1.51
C GLY A 228 13.46 -15.29 -0.09
N ALA A 229 13.92 -14.08 0.18
CA ALA A 229 13.81 -13.42 1.48
C ALA A 229 12.36 -12.99 1.82
N ILE A 230 11.53 -12.73 0.82
CA ILE A 230 10.15 -12.22 1.00
C ILE A 230 9.12 -13.34 1.04
N ALA A 231 9.21 -14.28 0.10
CA ALA A 231 8.17 -15.26 -0.17
C ALA A 231 8.66 -16.71 -0.05
N GLY A 232 9.93 -16.92 0.33
CA GLY A 232 10.56 -18.24 0.36
C GLY A 232 11.18 -18.64 -0.99
N PRO A 233 11.71 -19.88 -1.09
CA PRO A 233 12.51 -20.30 -2.24
C PRO A 233 11.77 -20.15 -3.58
N VAL A 234 12.46 -19.59 -4.56
CA VAL A 234 11.97 -19.47 -5.94
C VAL A 234 11.87 -20.86 -6.57
N ALA A 235 10.72 -21.19 -7.14
CA ALA A 235 10.44 -22.48 -7.76
C ALA A 235 11.21 -22.69 -9.08
N ASN A 236 11.36 -21.63 -9.89
CA ASN A 236 12.07 -21.68 -11.17
C ASN A 236 12.95 -20.43 -11.37
N ARG A 237 14.17 -20.61 -11.83
CA ARG A 237 15.12 -19.52 -12.11
C ARG A 237 15.53 -19.57 -13.59
N THR A 238 15.23 -18.51 -14.34
CA THR A 238 15.53 -18.45 -15.79
C THR A 238 16.40 -17.25 -16.14
N CYS A 239 17.53 -17.49 -16.80
CA CYS A 239 18.32 -16.41 -17.38
C CYS A 239 17.77 -16.11 -18.78
N GLY A 240 17.33 -14.86 -19.01
CA GLY A 240 16.62 -14.42 -20.20
C GLY A 240 15.11 -14.30 -19.97
N ARG A 241 14.33 -14.77 -20.95
CA ARG A 241 12.88 -14.71 -20.93
C ARG A 241 12.28 -15.89 -20.16
N PRO A 242 11.21 -15.69 -19.35
CA PRO A 242 10.53 -16.79 -18.71
C PRO A 242 9.92 -17.75 -19.76
N PRO A 243 9.96 -19.08 -19.54
CA PRO A 243 9.34 -20.05 -20.45
C PRO A 243 7.82 -19.85 -20.53
N LEU A 244 7.22 -20.22 -21.67
CA LEU A 244 5.76 -20.10 -21.85
C LEU A 244 5.00 -21.03 -20.89
N ASP A 245 5.55 -22.21 -20.63
CA ASP A 245 4.99 -23.30 -19.81
C ASP A 245 5.51 -23.28 -18.37
N VAL A 246 5.96 -22.12 -17.88
CA VAL A 246 6.51 -21.99 -16.52
C VAL A 246 5.52 -22.50 -15.46
N ALA A 247 5.93 -23.52 -14.71
CA ALA A 247 5.15 -24.11 -13.63
C ALA A 247 5.27 -23.23 -12.36
N ALA A 248 4.61 -22.07 -12.38
CA ALA A 248 4.57 -21.12 -11.29
C ALA A 248 3.17 -20.51 -11.15
N ASP A 249 2.88 -20.01 -9.95
CA ASP A 249 1.66 -19.28 -9.63
C ASP A 249 1.85 -17.76 -9.85
N LEU A 250 3.11 -17.29 -9.88
CA LEU A 250 3.49 -15.91 -10.21
C LEU A 250 4.89 -15.87 -10.83
N VAL A 251 5.13 -14.93 -11.75
CA VAL A 251 6.45 -14.68 -12.35
C VAL A 251 6.92 -13.27 -11.98
N VAL A 252 8.15 -13.15 -11.47
CA VAL A 252 8.86 -11.86 -11.38
C VAL A 252 9.94 -11.86 -12.47
N TRP A 253 9.79 -10.96 -13.43
CA TRP A 253 10.67 -10.88 -14.60
C TRP A 253 11.39 -9.55 -14.67
N ASP A 254 12.69 -9.57 -14.41
CA ASP A 254 13.57 -8.42 -14.57
C ASP A 254 14.08 -8.30 -16.01
N VAL A 255 13.43 -7.41 -16.75
CA VAL A 255 13.69 -7.17 -18.17
C VAL A 255 14.86 -6.21 -18.40
N GLY A 256 15.22 -5.40 -17.40
CA GLY A 256 16.09 -4.24 -17.62
C GLY A 256 15.33 -3.14 -18.39
N PRO A 257 15.88 -2.56 -19.48
CA PRO A 257 15.10 -1.69 -20.36
C PRO A 257 14.09 -2.50 -21.19
N THR A 258 12.80 -2.15 -21.13
CA THR A 258 11.76 -2.90 -21.87
C THR A 258 11.90 -2.70 -23.38
N THR A 259 11.89 -3.79 -24.15
CA THR A 259 11.90 -3.75 -25.62
C THR A 259 10.58 -4.25 -26.22
N ASN A 260 10.34 -3.96 -27.51
CA ASN A 260 9.19 -4.50 -28.24
C ASN A 260 9.17 -6.04 -28.29
N ALA A 261 10.35 -6.68 -28.30
CA ALA A 261 10.46 -8.13 -28.27
C ALA A 261 9.99 -8.69 -26.92
N ASP A 262 10.24 -7.96 -25.83
CA ASP A 262 9.81 -8.37 -24.49
C ASP A 262 8.31 -8.16 -24.30
N LEU A 263 7.75 -7.06 -24.83
CA LEU A 263 6.30 -6.85 -24.87
C LEU A 263 5.58 -7.92 -25.70
N THR A 264 6.18 -8.35 -26.80
CA THR A 264 5.64 -9.44 -27.64
C THR A 264 5.68 -10.75 -26.87
N TRP A 265 6.80 -11.04 -26.18
CA TRP A 265 6.92 -12.23 -25.37
C TRP A 265 5.93 -12.26 -24.20
N LEU A 266 5.72 -11.12 -23.54
CA LEU A 266 4.75 -10.95 -22.46
C LEU A 266 3.32 -11.26 -22.95
N ARG A 267 2.96 -10.80 -24.16
CA ARG A 267 1.67 -11.14 -24.78
C ARG A 267 1.55 -12.64 -25.07
N LEU A 268 2.62 -13.28 -25.53
CA LEU A 268 2.63 -14.72 -25.78
C LEU A 268 2.40 -15.52 -24.50
N ILE A 269 3.09 -15.18 -23.41
CA ILE A 269 2.87 -15.84 -22.11
C ILE A 269 1.44 -15.60 -21.64
N THR A 270 0.96 -14.36 -21.69
CA THR A 270 -0.39 -14.01 -21.23
C THR A 270 -1.48 -14.72 -22.03
N ALA A 271 -1.28 -14.90 -23.34
CA ALA A 271 -2.18 -15.67 -24.19
C ALA A 271 -2.12 -17.18 -23.91
N HIS A 272 -0.93 -17.72 -23.63
CA HIS A 272 -0.73 -19.15 -23.33
C HIS A 272 -1.20 -19.53 -21.92
N ARG A 273 -1.04 -18.63 -20.94
CA ARG A 273 -1.40 -18.81 -19.53
C ARG A 273 -2.24 -17.61 -19.04
N PRO A 274 -3.50 -17.49 -19.48
CA PRO A 274 -4.37 -16.42 -19.01
C PRO A 274 -4.51 -16.47 -17.49
N GLY A 275 -4.32 -15.32 -16.83
CA GLY A 275 -4.43 -15.21 -15.37
C GLY A 275 -3.15 -15.50 -14.58
N LEU A 276 -2.03 -15.88 -15.22
CA LEU A 276 -0.73 -15.92 -14.56
C LEU A 276 -0.25 -14.48 -14.28
N PRO A 277 -0.14 -14.02 -13.02
CA PRO A 277 0.39 -12.70 -12.74
C PRO A 277 1.88 -12.62 -13.06
N ILE A 278 2.26 -11.61 -13.83
CA ILE A 278 3.65 -11.32 -14.21
C ILE A 278 4.01 -9.92 -13.72
N VAL A 279 4.95 -9.84 -12.78
CA VAL A 279 5.55 -8.59 -12.31
C VAL A 279 6.77 -8.30 -13.16
N VAL A 280 6.74 -7.20 -13.91
CA VAL A 280 7.87 -6.73 -14.72
C VAL A 280 8.73 -5.80 -13.88
N VAL A 281 10.04 -6.03 -13.83
CA VAL A 281 11.01 -5.13 -13.19
C VAL A 281 11.80 -4.44 -14.29
N GLU A 282 11.65 -3.13 -14.40
CA GLU A 282 12.26 -2.29 -15.42
C GLU A 282 13.37 -1.41 -14.81
N SER A 283 14.42 -1.13 -15.59
CA SER A 283 15.53 -0.27 -15.15
C SER A 283 15.07 1.14 -14.78
N PHE A 284 14.19 1.73 -15.59
CA PHE A 284 13.68 3.09 -15.43
C PHE A 284 12.25 3.17 -15.99
N PRO A 285 11.24 2.70 -15.24
CA PRO A 285 9.87 2.65 -15.74
C PRO A 285 9.37 4.07 -16.04
N ARG A 286 8.96 4.27 -17.29
CA ARG A 286 8.29 5.49 -17.75
C ARG A 286 6.81 5.19 -17.96
N GLY A 287 5.99 6.22 -17.87
CA GLY A 287 4.53 6.05 -17.98
C GLY A 287 4.07 5.34 -19.25
N ASP A 288 4.73 5.58 -20.38
CA ASP A 288 4.41 4.94 -21.67
C ASP A 288 4.89 3.48 -21.76
N THR A 289 6.13 3.18 -21.35
CA THR A 289 6.67 1.81 -21.35
C THR A 289 5.94 0.91 -20.37
N ALA A 290 5.65 1.42 -19.17
CA ALA A 290 4.89 0.70 -18.17
C ALA A 290 3.44 0.46 -18.62
N LEU A 291 2.77 1.47 -19.21
CA LEU A 291 1.44 1.28 -19.77
C LEU A 291 1.44 0.24 -20.90
N ALA A 292 2.48 0.23 -21.73
CA ALA A 292 2.64 -0.79 -22.77
C ALA A 292 2.83 -2.20 -22.19
N ALA A 293 3.62 -2.34 -21.13
CA ALA A 293 3.79 -3.61 -20.41
C ALA A 293 2.48 -4.09 -19.77
N LEU A 294 1.74 -3.21 -19.10
CA LEU A 294 0.43 -3.53 -18.53
C LEU A 294 -0.56 -3.97 -19.61
N ARG A 295 -0.62 -3.26 -20.75
CA ARG A 295 -1.45 -3.65 -21.90
C ARG A 295 -1.01 -4.96 -22.55
N ALA A 296 0.27 -5.32 -22.44
CA ALA A 296 0.81 -6.59 -22.91
C ALA A 296 0.53 -7.76 -21.96
N GLY A 297 0.02 -7.50 -20.74
CA GLY A 297 -0.38 -8.51 -19.77
C GLY A 297 0.42 -8.51 -18.47
N ALA A 298 1.32 -7.54 -18.24
CA ALA A 298 1.95 -7.39 -16.92
C ALA A 298 0.88 -7.09 -15.86
N ALA A 299 0.98 -7.76 -14.71
CA ALA A 299 0.14 -7.50 -13.56
C ALA A 299 0.63 -6.27 -12.76
N ALA A 300 1.94 -6.02 -12.77
CA ALA A 300 2.56 -4.86 -12.16
C ALA A 300 3.89 -4.52 -12.85
N VAL A 301 4.33 -3.27 -12.70
CA VAL A 301 5.64 -2.79 -13.16
C VAL A 301 6.35 -2.13 -11.99
N LEU A 302 7.57 -2.58 -11.67
CA LEU A 302 8.41 -2.05 -10.60
C LEU A 302 9.72 -1.51 -11.18
N GLY A 303 10.33 -0.55 -10.49
CA GLY A 303 11.56 0.09 -10.92
C GLY A 303 12.80 -0.52 -10.27
N ARG A 304 13.96 -0.38 -10.92
CA ARG A 304 15.26 -0.56 -10.27
C ARG A 304 15.74 0.75 -9.62
N PRO A 305 16.43 0.70 -8.46
CA PRO A 305 16.66 -0.48 -7.63
C PRO A 305 15.36 -0.96 -6.97
N LEU A 306 15.14 -2.27 -6.99
CA LEU A 306 13.91 -2.87 -6.50
C LEU A 306 13.85 -2.84 -4.97
N SER A 307 12.82 -2.20 -4.42
CA SER A 307 12.58 -2.19 -2.97
C SER A 307 11.95 -3.51 -2.50
N ALA A 308 12.44 -4.05 -1.38
CA ALA A 308 11.87 -5.24 -0.76
C ALA A 308 10.40 -5.03 -0.35
N GLU A 309 10.06 -3.83 0.13
CA GLU A 309 8.68 -3.49 0.52
C GLU A 309 7.78 -3.34 -0.71
N ALA A 310 8.28 -2.73 -1.78
CA ALA A 310 7.53 -2.58 -3.01
C ALA A 310 7.21 -3.96 -3.60
N LEU A 311 8.20 -4.87 -3.63
CA LEU A 311 7.98 -6.24 -4.07
C LEU A 311 7.05 -7.00 -3.12
N ALA A 312 7.28 -6.98 -1.80
CA ALA A 312 6.44 -7.68 -0.83
C ALA A 312 4.98 -7.23 -0.89
N GLY A 313 4.73 -5.92 -0.94
CA GLY A 313 3.38 -5.39 -1.08
C GLY A 313 2.75 -5.64 -2.45
N THR A 314 3.56 -5.73 -3.51
CA THR A 314 3.06 -6.15 -4.83
C THR A 314 2.64 -7.62 -4.82
N LEU A 315 3.46 -8.50 -4.24
CA LEU A 315 3.12 -9.92 -4.10
C LEU A 315 1.86 -10.11 -3.24
N LEU A 316 1.72 -9.33 -2.17
CA LEU A 316 0.52 -9.27 -1.32
C LEU A 316 -0.76 -8.91 -2.08
N ARG A 317 -0.66 -8.04 -3.07
CA ARG A 317 -1.81 -7.63 -3.88
C ARG A 317 -2.21 -8.66 -4.93
N LEU A 318 -1.28 -9.53 -5.32
CA LEU A 318 -1.44 -10.45 -6.45
C LEU A 318 -1.72 -11.90 -6.02
N GLY A 319 -1.43 -12.26 -4.77
CA GLY A 319 -1.74 -13.56 -4.17
C GLY A 319 -3.00 -13.51 -3.33
#